data_AF-A0A2T4CN37-F1
#
_entry.id   AF-A0A2T4CN37-F1
#
_cell.length_a   1.000
_cell.length_b   1.000
_cell.length_c   1.000
_cell.angle_alpha   90.00
_cell.angle_beta   90.00
_cell.angle_gamma   90.00
#
_symmetry.space_group_name_H-M   'P 1'
#
loop_
_entity.id
_entity.type
_entity.pdbx_description
1 polymer ?
#
loop_
_entity_poly.entity_id
_entity_poly.type
_entity_poly.pdbx_seq_one_letter_code
_entity_poly.pdbx_strand_id
1 'polypeptide(L)'
;MVCSRKDLPASGKTLIDNDYRTFLSLCSHEYFHSWNVKSLKPKEFIPYQLEHENYTRQLWFYEGVTSYYDDYVLHQAGLIDAPTYLGLLGDTIARVHRGKGVERQTVTDSSLHAWTKYYKQDENSPNAIVSYYTKGALITLCLDLLIRQQTDLRVTFADVMRELWLRYGKTGVGTEESTLVTFLQEQYKVNVHSFLERALNTTEPLPIDELLASFGVTLSAEIAADDNTFGGKVSPQKLPVALGAKYKASGNGLELQVVYNDEAAHQAGLSAFDRIIAIDYLQVTDTTVREVLERFKPEQTVTVHAFRRDELLQLELCFQAPKANNRILKVTDAGKAKTWLRIT
;
A
#
# COMPACT_ATOMS: atom_id res chain seq x y z
N MET A 1 9.91 -9.32 18.09
CA MET A 1 8.66 -8.99 17.39
C MET A 1 7.56 -9.89 17.96
N VAL A 2 6.41 -9.34 18.33
CA VAL A 2 5.31 -10.07 19.01
C VAL A 2 4.09 -9.92 18.11
N CYS A 3 3.69 -10.98 17.39
CA CYS A 3 2.42 -11.00 16.66
C CYS A 3 1.25 -11.11 17.65
N SER A 4 0.03 -10.75 17.23
CA SER A 4 -1.12 -10.93 18.12
C SER A 4 -1.40 -12.42 18.28
N ARG A 5 -1.89 -12.82 19.46
CA ARG A 5 -2.26 -14.22 19.73
C ARG A 5 -3.37 -14.71 18.78
N LYS A 6 -4.20 -13.81 18.26
CA LYS A 6 -5.24 -14.14 17.27
C LYS A 6 -4.67 -14.55 15.91
N ASP A 7 -3.45 -14.12 15.60
CA ASP A 7 -2.77 -14.41 14.33
C ASP A 7 -2.05 -15.77 14.35
N LEU A 8 -1.95 -16.40 15.53
CA LEU A 8 -1.35 -17.73 15.67
C LEU A 8 -2.39 -18.82 15.39
N PRO A 9 -2.01 -19.90 14.70
CA PRO A 9 -2.93 -20.98 14.43
C PRO A 9 -3.34 -21.68 15.74
N ALA A 10 -4.63 -21.91 15.91
CA ALA A 10 -5.13 -22.76 16.98
C ALA A 10 -4.86 -24.24 16.64
N SER A 11 -4.58 -25.07 17.65
CA SER A 11 -4.37 -26.50 17.46
C SER A 11 -5.54 -27.13 16.70
N GLY A 12 -5.26 -27.79 15.57
CA GLY A 12 -6.27 -28.46 14.73
C GLY A 12 -6.90 -27.61 13.62
N LYS A 13 -6.59 -26.31 13.52
CA LYS A 13 -6.96 -25.51 12.34
C LYS A 13 -5.92 -25.70 11.22
N THR A 14 -6.39 -26.17 10.06
CA THR A 14 -5.56 -26.35 8.86
C THR A 14 -5.76 -25.25 7.80
N LEU A 15 -6.84 -24.48 7.89
CA LEU A 15 -7.15 -23.40 6.95
C LEU A 15 -6.34 -22.13 7.29
N ILE A 16 -5.74 -21.52 6.27
CA ILE A 16 -5.10 -20.19 6.39
C ILE A 16 -6.17 -19.11 6.29
N ASP A 17 -6.62 -18.61 7.43
CA ASP A 17 -7.52 -17.45 7.50
C ASP A 17 -6.76 -16.12 7.38
N ASN A 18 -7.48 -14.99 7.44
CA ASN A 18 -6.88 -13.67 7.24
C ASN A 18 -5.85 -13.32 8.34
N ASP A 19 -6.13 -13.67 9.59
CA ASP A 19 -5.25 -13.37 10.72
C ASP A 19 -3.97 -14.23 10.62
N TYR A 20 -4.10 -15.54 10.38
CA TYR A 20 -2.93 -16.41 10.21
C TYR A 20 -2.12 -16.05 8.96
N ARG A 21 -2.77 -15.65 7.86
CA ARG A 21 -2.08 -15.14 6.67
C ARG A 21 -1.23 -13.91 6.98
N THR A 22 -1.73 -13.00 7.81
CA THR A 22 -0.99 -11.80 8.24
C THR A 22 0.30 -12.19 8.96
N PHE A 23 0.23 -13.18 9.85
CA PHE A 23 1.42 -13.72 10.51
C PHE A 23 2.40 -14.39 9.53
N LEU A 24 1.90 -15.20 8.60
CA LEU A 24 2.73 -15.83 7.57
C LEU A 24 3.44 -14.80 6.69
N SER A 25 2.74 -13.74 6.28
CA SER A 25 3.30 -12.64 5.49
C SER A 25 4.38 -11.91 6.28
N LEU A 26 4.14 -11.61 7.56
CA LEU A 26 5.15 -11.05 8.45
C LEU A 26 6.40 -11.94 8.58
N CYS A 27 6.22 -13.26 8.74
CA CYS A 27 7.35 -14.18 8.78
C CYS A 27 8.10 -14.22 7.46
N SER A 28 7.38 -14.23 6.33
CA SER A 28 7.95 -14.16 4.98
C SER A 28 8.80 -12.90 4.81
N HIS A 29 8.27 -11.74 5.23
CA HIS A 29 8.94 -10.45 5.21
C HIS A 29 10.27 -10.48 5.96
N GLU A 30 10.24 -10.85 7.24
CA GLU A 30 11.43 -10.90 8.09
C GLU A 30 12.43 -11.97 7.64
N TYR A 31 11.94 -13.10 7.12
CA TYR A 31 12.82 -14.14 6.58
C TYR A 31 13.55 -13.64 5.33
N PHE A 32 12.85 -12.97 4.41
CA PHE A 32 13.42 -12.35 3.23
C PHE A 32 14.47 -11.28 3.60
N HIS A 33 14.26 -10.56 4.70
CA HIS A 33 15.24 -9.61 5.22
C HIS A 33 16.62 -10.20 5.55
N SER A 34 16.72 -11.50 5.80
CA SER A 34 18.00 -12.18 5.98
C SER A 34 18.94 -11.98 4.78
N TRP A 35 18.37 -11.95 3.56
CA TRP A 35 19.08 -11.57 2.34
C TRP A 35 19.05 -10.06 2.12
N ASN A 36 17.86 -9.45 2.21
CA ASN A 36 17.61 -8.06 1.82
C ASN A 36 16.88 -7.32 2.96
N VAL A 37 17.52 -6.79 4.00
CA VAL A 37 18.66 -5.87 3.95
C VAL A 37 19.86 -6.32 4.82
N LYS A 38 19.77 -7.48 5.48
CA LYS A 38 20.80 -7.86 6.48
C LYS A 38 22.17 -8.13 5.86
N SER A 39 22.23 -8.71 4.67
CA SER A 39 23.47 -9.00 3.93
C SER A 39 23.63 -8.16 2.66
N LEU A 40 22.68 -8.22 1.72
CA LEU A 40 22.58 -7.24 0.63
C LEU A 40 22.06 -5.93 1.22
N LYS A 41 22.83 -4.85 1.12
CA LYS A 41 22.51 -3.56 1.76
C LYS A 41 23.18 -2.38 1.05
N PRO A 42 22.70 -1.14 1.26
CA PRO A 42 23.30 0.01 0.61
C PRO A 42 24.69 0.25 1.21
N LYS A 43 25.61 0.81 0.41
CA LYS A 43 26.98 1.11 0.87
C LYS A 43 26.99 2.02 2.10
N GLU A 44 26.02 2.91 2.21
CA GLU A 44 25.79 3.82 3.33
C GLU A 44 25.69 3.07 4.68
N PHE A 45 25.32 1.79 4.66
CA PHE A 45 25.19 0.93 5.85
C PHE A 45 26.43 0.05 6.11
N ILE A 46 27.56 0.29 5.43
CA ILE A 46 28.79 -0.50 5.53
C ILE A 46 30.00 0.39 5.87
N PRO A 47 30.43 0.46 7.15
CA PRO A 47 29.71 0.00 8.34
C PRO A 47 28.57 0.96 8.72
N TYR A 48 27.70 0.54 9.64
CA TYR A 48 26.69 1.45 10.20
C TYR A 48 27.34 2.54 11.05
N GLN A 49 26.91 3.78 10.82
CA GLN A 49 27.14 4.91 11.73
C GLN A 49 25.88 5.07 12.59
N LEU A 50 25.97 4.77 13.88
CA LEU A 50 24.80 4.69 14.79
C LEU A 50 24.64 5.91 15.70
N GLU A 51 25.52 6.91 15.56
CA GLU A 51 25.52 8.11 16.39
C GLU A 51 24.56 9.21 15.87
N HIS A 52 24.14 9.11 14.60
CA HIS A 52 23.24 10.04 13.93
C HIS A 52 22.42 9.30 12.86
N GLU A 53 21.43 9.98 12.29
CA GLU A 53 20.61 9.45 11.19
C GLU A 53 21.50 9.07 9.99
N ASN A 54 21.35 7.83 9.52
CA ASN A 54 22.04 7.35 8.33
C ASN A 54 21.08 7.38 7.14
N TYR A 55 21.29 8.33 6.23
CA TYR A 55 20.39 8.64 5.13
C TYR A 55 20.71 7.78 3.90
N THR A 56 19.67 7.22 3.28
CA THR A 56 19.79 6.52 1.99
C THR A 56 18.52 6.70 1.17
N ARG A 57 18.65 6.75 -0.16
CA ARG A 57 17.53 6.79 -1.10
C ARG A 57 17.06 5.39 -1.52
N GLN A 58 17.67 4.33 -0.97
CA GLN A 58 17.51 2.95 -1.46
C GLN A 58 16.47 2.11 -0.70
N LEU A 59 15.76 2.64 0.31
CA LEU A 59 14.76 1.85 1.07
C LEU A 59 13.57 1.42 0.22
N TRP A 60 13.27 2.09 -0.89
CA TRP A 60 12.26 1.60 -1.85
C TRP A 60 12.63 0.20 -2.38
N PHE A 61 13.93 -0.11 -2.48
CA PHE A 61 14.41 -1.42 -2.88
C PHE A 61 14.40 -2.35 -1.67
N TYR A 62 15.04 -1.98 -0.57
CA TYR A 62 15.19 -2.87 0.59
C TYR A 62 13.87 -3.24 1.27
N GLU A 63 12.97 -2.28 1.41
CA GLU A 63 11.69 -2.47 2.08
C GLU A 63 10.59 -2.73 1.05
N GLY A 64 10.62 -2.04 -0.09
CA GLY A 64 9.61 -2.23 -1.13
C GLY A 64 9.70 -3.56 -1.87
N VAL A 65 10.90 -4.06 -2.20
CA VAL A 65 11.05 -5.41 -2.77
C VAL A 65 10.58 -6.46 -1.78
N THR A 66 10.95 -6.31 -0.50
CA THR A 66 10.51 -7.21 0.57
C THR A 66 8.99 -7.18 0.72
N SER A 67 8.37 -6.00 0.61
CA SER A 67 6.90 -5.80 0.64
C SER A 67 6.16 -6.33 -0.60
N TYR A 68 6.87 -6.64 -1.68
CA TYR A 68 6.30 -7.36 -2.81
C TYR A 68 6.35 -8.87 -2.57
N TYR A 69 7.49 -9.35 -2.03
CA TYR A 69 7.72 -10.77 -1.82
C TYR A 69 7.05 -11.35 -0.58
N ASP A 70 6.74 -10.55 0.44
CA ASP A 70 6.10 -11.05 1.67
C ASP A 70 4.81 -11.82 1.38
N ASP A 71 3.93 -11.28 0.53
CA ASP A 71 2.70 -11.93 0.06
C ASP A 71 2.92 -12.79 -1.19
N TYR A 72 3.77 -12.37 -2.14
CA TYR A 72 3.97 -13.11 -3.39
C TYR A 72 4.65 -14.47 -3.17
N VAL A 73 5.56 -14.58 -2.19
CA VAL A 73 6.18 -15.87 -1.82
C VAL A 73 5.13 -16.83 -1.26
N LEU A 74 4.17 -16.36 -0.44
CA LEU A 74 3.10 -17.22 0.06
C LEU A 74 2.27 -17.79 -1.10
N HIS A 75 2.01 -16.98 -2.13
CA HIS A 75 1.30 -17.42 -3.32
C HIS A 75 2.09 -18.48 -4.09
N GLN A 76 3.37 -18.21 -4.37
CA GLN A 76 4.23 -19.13 -5.12
C GLN A 76 4.45 -20.45 -4.36
N ALA A 77 4.54 -20.41 -3.03
CA ALA A 77 4.60 -21.58 -2.16
C ALA A 77 3.29 -22.39 -2.12
N GLY A 78 2.19 -21.86 -2.68
CA GLY A 78 0.88 -22.51 -2.65
C GLY A 78 0.13 -22.39 -1.32
N LEU A 79 0.54 -21.44 -0.47
CA LEU A 79 -0.12 -21.16 0.82
C LEU A 79 -1.36 -20.28 0.63
N ILE A 80 -1.38 -19.43 -0.39
CA ILE A 80 -2.54 -18.63 -0.79
C ILE A 80 -2.80 -18.76 -2.29
N ASP A 81 -4.08 -18.76 -2.68
CA ASP A 81 -4.47 -18.84 -4.07
C ASP A 81 -4.31 -17.49 -4.81
N ALA A 82 -4.39 -17.53 -6.14
CA ALA A 82 -4.24 -16.34 -6.97
C ALA A 82 -5.30 -15.25 -6.65
N PRO A 83 -6.60 -15.56 -6.46
CA PRO A 83 -7.58 -14.55 -6.05
C PRO A 83 -7.23 -13.87 -4.73
N THR A 84 -6.74 -14.61 -3.72
CA THR A 84 -6.32 -14.04 -2.44
C THR A 84 -5.12 -13.10 -2.62
N TYR A 85 -4.09 -13.54 -3.34
CA TYR A 85 -2.92 -12.71 -3.65
C TYR A 85 -3.30 -11.44 -4.41
N LEU A 86 -4.14 -11.55 -5.45
CA LEU A 86 -4.62 -10.41 -6.21
C LEU A 86 -5.45 -9.44 -5.35
N GLY A 87 -6.19 -9.93 -4.35
CA GLY A 87 -6.85 -9.09 -3.36
C GLY A 87 -5.86 -8.30 -2.50
N LEU A 88 -4.77 -8.91 -2.05
CA LEU A 88 -3.71 -8.24 -1.27
C LEU A 88 -2.97 -7.21 -2.13
N LEU A 89 -2.68 -7.54 -3.38
CA LEU A 89 -2.09 -6.60 -4.33
C LEU A 89 -3.03 -5.41 -4.58
N GLY A 90 -4.33 -5.67 -4.72
CA GLY A 90 -5.35 -4.63 -4.79
C GLY A 90 -5.39 -3.74 -3.55
N ASP A 91 -5.25 -4.32 -2.34
CA ASP A 91 -5.13 -3.54 -1.10
C ASP A 91 -3.91 -2.60 -1.15
N THR A 92 -2.77 -3.07 -1.65
CA THR A 92 -1.56 -2.26 -1.81
C THR A 92 -1.75 -1.11 -2.79
N ILE A 93 -2.34 -1.36 -3.97
CA ILE A 93 -2.63 -0.30 -4.95
C ILE A 93 -3.63 0.70 -4.35
N ALA A 94 -4.68 0.23 -3.68
CA ALA A 94 -5.68 1.10 -3.07
C ALA A 94 -5.06 2.01 -1.99
N ARG A 95 -4.17 1.48 -1.14
CA ARG A 95 -3.45 2.27 -0.13
C ARG A 95 -2.57 3.36 -0.73
N VAL A 96 -1.83 3.07 -1.79
CA VAL A 96 -0.96 4.06 -2.46
C VAL A 96 -1.78 5.23 -3.01
N HIS A 97 -2.99 4.97 -3.50
CA HIS A 97 -3.83 5.97 -4.16
C HIS A 97 -4.94 6.57 -3.28
N ARG A 98 -5.07 6.17 -2.00
CA ARG A 98 -6.16 6.68 -1.15
C ARG A 98 -6.03 8.18 -0.86
N GLY A 99 -4.81 8.66 -0.63
CA GLY A 99 -4.52 10.06 -0.33
C GLY A 99 -3.61 10.70 -1.39
N LYS A 100 -3.36 12.00 -1.26
CA LYS A 100 -2.59 12.79 -2.22
C LYS A 100 -1.06 12.71 -2.04
N GLY A 101 -0.58 11.98 -1.05
CA GLY A 101 0.86 11.89 -0.77
C GLY A 101 1.70 11.36 -1.94
N VAL A 102 1.14 10.44 -2.73
CA VAL A 102 1.80 9.89 -3.93
C VAL A 102 2.05 10.93 -5.02
N GLU A 103 1.27 12.01 -5.05
CA GLU A 103 1.40 13.13 -6.00
C GLU A 103 2.41 14.18 -5.52
N ARG A 104 2.84 14.12 -4.25
CA ARG A 104 3.62 15.18 -3.58
C ARG A 104 5.03 14.77 -3.18
N GLN A 105 5.30 13.47 -3.08
CA GLN A 105 6.60 12.96 -2.67
C GLN A 105 7.05 11.81 -3.58
N THR A 106 8.31 11.86 -4.01
CA THR A 106 8.93 10.74 -4.72
C THR A 106 9.23 9.59 -3.74
N VAL A 107 9.37 8.37 -4.24
CA VAL A 107 9.65 7.20 -3.38
C VAL A 107 11.07 7.26 -2.79
N THR A 108 12.01 7.84 -3.53
CA THR A 108 13.41 8.02 -3.08
C THR A 108 13.52 9.12 -2.03
N ASP A 109 12.75 10.21 -2.13
CA ASP A 109 12.68 11.22 -1.06
C ASP A 109 11.99 10.67 0.19
N SER A 110 11.00 9.79 0.02
CA SER A 110 10.40 9.06 1.15
C SER A 110 11.43 8.20 1.87
N SER A 111 12.27 7.48 1.13
CA SER A 111 13.41 6.73 1.68
C SER A 111 14.40 7.65 2.39
N LEU A 112 14.81 8.75 1.74
CA LEU A 112 15.78 9.69 2.31
C LEU A 112 15.27 10.29 3.62
N HIS A 113 14.01 10.69 3.67
CA HIS A 113 13.41 11.34 4.84
C HIS A 113 12.72 10.36 5.80
N ALA A 114 13.08 9.08 5.77
CA ALA A 114 12.46 8.06 6.63
C ALA A 114 12.49 8.46 8.11
N TRP A 115 13.64 8.93 8.59
CA TRP A 115 13.87 9.35 9.98
C TRP A 115 12.93 10.45 10.49
N THR A 116 12.50 11.36 9.61
CA THR A 116 11.74 12.56 9.98
C THR A 116 10.29 12.53 9.52
N LYS A 117 9.99 11.86 8.41
CA LYS A 117 8.67 11.86 7.78
C LYS A 117 7.97 10.51 7.91
N TYR A 118 8.66 9.42 7.63
CA TYR A 118 8.03 8.09 7.61
C TYR A 118 7.94 7.45 9.00
N TYR A 119 8.99 7.51 9.82
CA TYR A 119 8.96 6.98 11.19
C TYR A 119 8.21 7.87 12.18
N LYS A 120 7.95 9.13 11.80
CA LYS A 120 7.19 10.11 12.59
C LYS A 120 5.95 10.57 11.82
N GLN A 121 5.21 9.59 11.28
CA GLN A 121 3.94 9.83 10.62
C GLN A 121 2.89 10.40 11.58
N ASP A 122 2.00 11.18 11.01
CA ASP A 122 0.90 11.90 11.64
C ASP A 122 -0.39 11.73 10.81
N GLU A 123 -1.47 12.37 11.25
CA GLU A 123 -2.77 12.36 10.57
C GLU A 123 -2.73 12.88 9.13
N ASN A 124 -1.75 13.72 8.77
CA ASN A 124 -1.62 14.34 7.46
C ASN A 124 -0.75 13.51 6.51
N SER A 125 -0.13 12.44 7.01
CA SER A 125 0.76 11.60 6.23
C SER A 125 0.13 11.03 4.95
N PRO A 126 -1.12 10.52 4.94
CA PRO A 126 -1.78 10.10 3.69
C PRO A 126 -1.89 11.21 2.63
N ASN A 127 -1.93 12.47 3.05
CA ASN A 127 -2.02 13.62 2.15
C ASN A 127 -0.66 14.17 1.71
N ALA A 128 0.42 13.90 2.43
CA ALA A 128 1.68 14.61 2.27
C ALA A 128 2.85 13.71 1.83
N ILE A 129 2.81 12.42 2.16
CA ILE A 129 3.94 11.50 1.93
C ILE A 129 3.48 10.22 1.26
N VAL A 130 4.41 9.54 0.61
CA VAL A 130 4.19 8.21 0.03
C VAL A 130 4.97 7.17 0.82
N SER A 131 4.46 5.95 0.94
CA SER A 131 5.21 4.86 1.57
C SER A 131 6.20 4.24 0.59
N TYR A 132 7.47 4.20 0.97
CA TYR A 132 8.49 3.45 0.22
C TYR A 132 8.30 1.93 0.30
N TYR A 133 7.51 1.42 1.25
CA TYR A 133 7.06 0.01 1.28
C TYR A 133 6.05 -0.22 0.15
N THR A 134 4.91 0.47 0.18
CA THR A 134 3.81 0.16 -0.75
C THR A 134 4.10 0.64 -2.18
N LYS A 135 4.63 1.86 -2.38
CA LYS A 135 5.04 2.30 -3.72
C LYS A 135 6.24 1.48 -4.21
N GLY A 136 7.19 1.13 -3.34
CA GLY A 136 8.31 0.26 -3.70
C GLY A 136 7.88 -1.16 -4.10
N ALA A 137 6.86 -1.72 -3.46
CA ALA A 137 6.26 -2.99 -3.87
C ALA A 137 5.63 -2.92 -5.27
N LEU A 138 4.95 -1.82 -5.60
CA LEU A 138 4.38 -1.61 -6.93
C LEU A 138 5.45 -1.38 -8.01
N ILE A 139 6.55 -0.69 -7.66
CA ILE A 139 7.71 -0.58 -8.55
C ILE A 139 8.31 -1.96 -8.81
N THR A 140 8.43 -2.78 -7.76
CA THR A 140 8.94 -4.15 -7.87
C THR A 140 8.03 -5.04 -8.72
N LEU A 141 6.70 -4.92 -8.57
CA LEU A 141 5.74 -5.57 -9.47
C LEU A 141 6.01 -5.18 -10.92
N CYS A 142 6.10 -3.88 -11.21
CA CYS A 142 6.36 -3.41 -12.57
C CYS A 142 7.70 -3.94 -13.12
N LEU A 143 8.75 -3.97 -12.29
CA LEU A 143 10.04 -4.54 -12.68
C LEU A 143 9.92 -6.03 -13.02
N ASP A 144 9.27 -6.83 -12.17
CA ASP A 144 9.11 -8.27 -12.44
C ASP A 144 8.38 -8.51 -13.76
N LEU A 145 7.29 -7.78 -14.01
CA LEU A 145 6.52 -7.91 -15.26
C LEU A 145 7.33 -7.42 -16.48
N LEU A 146 8.05 -6.30 -16.37
CA LEU A 146 8.90 -5.78 -17.46
C LEU A 146 10.07 -6.72 -17.78
N ILE A 147 10.75 -7.26 -16.76
CA ILE A 147 11.86 -8.21 -16.95
C ILE A 147 11.35 -9.48 -17.63
N ARG A 148 10.22 -10.01 -17.18
CA ARG A 148 9.56 -11.15 -17.82
C ARG A 148 9.25 -10.87 -19.29
N GLN A 149 8.69 -9.70 -19.62
CA GLN A 149 8.41 -9.33 -21.01
C GLN A 149 9.68 -9.22 -21.87
N GLN A 150 10.68 -8.47 -21.40
CA GLN A 150 11.90 -8.19 -22.17
C GLN A 150 12.82 -9.42 -22.34
N THR A 151 12.59 -10.47 -21.55
CA THR A 151 13.39 -11.71 -21.60
C THR A 151 12.62 -12.91 -22.13
N ASP A 152 11.46 -12.71 -22.74
CA ASP A 152 10.58 -13.80 -23.21
C ASP A 152 10.27 -14.82 -22.11
N LEU A 153 9.98 -14.31 -20.90
CA LEU A 153 9.67 -15.07 -19.69
C LEU A 153 10.82 -15.93 -19.14
N ARG A 154 12.05 -15.75 -19.63
CA ARG A 154 13.22 -16.53 -19.18
C ARG A 154 13.81 -16.07 -17.85
N VAL A 155 13.58 -14.82 -17.47
CA VAL A 155 14.12 -14.22 -16.25
C VAL A 155 12.98 -13.63 -15.43
N THR A 156 13.05 -13.82 -14.13
CA THR A 156 12.15 -13.20 -13.15
C THR A 156 12.92 -12.24 -12.25
N PHE A 157 12.23 -11.36 -11.54
CA PHE A 157 12.88 -10.52 -10.53
C PHE A 157 13.47 -11.34 -9.39
N ALA A 158 13.00 -12.57 -9.15
CA ALA A 158 13.59 -13.46 -8.14
C ALA A 158 14.99 -13.94 -8.56
N ASP A 159 15.20 -14.20 -9.85
CA ASP A 159 16.52 -14.53 -10.40
C ASP A 159 17.48 -13.35 -10.22
N VAL A 160 17.00 -12.14 -10.50
CA VAL A 160 17.74 -10.89 -10.29
C VAL A 160 18.13 -10.72 -8.83
N MET A 161 17.19 -10.89 -7.89
CA MET A 161 17.47 -10.77 -6.45
C MET A 161 18.52 -11.78 -5.98
N ARG A 162 18.43 -13.03 -6.45
CA ARG A 162 19.41 -14.07 -6.13
C ARG A 162 20.81 -13.68 -6.59
N GLU A 163 20.94 -13.19 -7.82
CA GLU A 163 22.25 -12.82 -8.38
C GLU A 163 22.81 -11.52 -7.79
N LEU A 164 21.97 -10.52 -7.52
CA LEU A 164 22.36 -9.32 -6.77
C LEU A 164 22.88 -9.70 -5.39
N TRP A 165 22.20 -10.59 -4.67
CA TRP A 165 22.69 -11.06 -3.39
C TRP A 165 24.03 -11.78 -3.52
N LEU A 166 24.22 -12.67 -4.51
CA LEU A 166 25.50 -13.35 -4.71
C LEU A 166 26.66 -12.38 -5.00
N ARG A 167 26.41 -11.33 -5.79
CA ARG A 167 27.46 -10.39 -6.24
C ARG A 167 27.75 -9.29 -5.23
N TYR A 168 26.74 -8.75 -4.53
CA TYR A 168 26.87 -7.57 -3.68
C TYR A 168 26.57 -7.82 -2.20
N GLY A 169 25.68 -8.78 -1.89
CA GLY A 169 25.31 -9.10 -0.51
C GLY A 169 26.26 -10.08 0.15
N LYS A 170 26.49 -11.24 -0.47
CA LYS A 170 27.37 -12.30 0.03
C LYS A 170 28.83 -11.84 0.13
N THR A 171 29.25 -10.94 -0.74
CA THR A 171 30.60 -10.36 -0.79
C THR A 171 30.78 -9.16 0.13
N GLY A 172 29.70 -8.59 0.67
CA GLY A 172 29.74 -7.39 1.52
C GLY A 172 30.10 -6.09 0.79
N VAL A 173 30.01 -6.07 -0.55
CA VAL A 173 30.29 -4.86 -1.36
C VAL A 173 29.22 -3.79 -1.19
N GLY A 174 27.96 -4.22 -0.98
CA GLY A 174 26.80 -3.35 -0.93
C GLY A 174 26.41 -2.73 -2.29
N THR A 175 25.35 -1.92 -2.30
CA THR A 175 24.84 -1.28 -3.52
C THR A 175 24.86 0.25 -3.45
N GLU A 176 25.07 0.84 -4.62
CA GLU A 176 24.75 2.24 -4.94
C GLU A 176 23.40 2.31 -5.67
N GLU A 177 22.79 3.49 -5.77
CA GLU A 177 21.49 3.70 -6.43
C GLU A 177 21.44 3.19 -7.87
N SER A 178 22.54 3.28 -8.62
CA SER A 178 22.63 2.83 -10.02
C SER A 178 22.80 1.31 -10.17
N THR A 179 23.06 0.58 -9.08
CA THR A 179 23.50 -0.84 -9.12
C THR A 179 22.51 -1.72 -9.85
N LEU A 180 21.21 -1.59 -9.57
CA LEU A 180 20.18 -2.42 -10.18
C LEU A 180 20.10 -2.19 -11.70
N VAL A 181 20.10 -0.93 -12.14
CA VAL A 181 20.02 -0.56 -13.56
C VAL A 181 21.22 -1.13 -14.31
N THR A 182 22.42 -0.88 -13.79
CA THR A 182 23.67 -1.38 -14.40
C THR A 182 23.67 -2.90 -14.45
N PHE A 183 23.25 -3.56 -13.37
CA PHE A 183 23.21 -5.02 -13.28
C PHE A 183 22.27 -5.64 -14.33
N LEU A 184 21.04 -5.13 -14.45
CA LEU A 184 20.05 -5.61 -15.42
C LEU A 184 20.51 -5.43 -16.86
N GLN A 185 21.12 -4.27 -17.17
CA GLN A 185 21.66 -3.98 -18.49
C GLN A 185 22.86 -4.86 -18.84
N GLU A 186 23.77 -5.11 -17.89
CA GLU A 186 24.95 -5.93 -18.11
C GLU A 186 24.58 -7.40 -18.32
N GLN A 187 23.79 -7.98 -17.39
CA GLN A 187 23.56 -9.42 -17.34
C GLN A 187 22.45 -9.90 -18.26
N TYR A 188 21.35 -9.16 -18.34
CA TYR A 188 20.16 -9.62 -19.06
C TYR A 188 19.85 -8.80 -20.31
N LYS A 189 20.63 -7.74 -20.58
CA LYS A 189 20.34 -6.76 -21.65
C LYS A 189 18.95 -6.13 -21.52
N VAL A 190 18.42 -6.09 -20.30
CA VAL A 190 17.12 -5.52 -19.97
C VAL A 190 17.30 -4.03 -19.69
N ASN A 191 16.58 -3.20 -20.44
CA ASN A 191 16.61 -1.76 -20.26
C ASN A 191 15.37 -1.31 -19.48
N VAL A 192 15.59 -0.94 -18.22
CA VAL A 192 14.56 -0.37 -17.32
C VAL A 192 14.91 1.04 -16.87
N HIS A 193 15.94 1.68 -17.45
CA HIS A 193 16.44 2.97 -16.98
C HIS A 193 15.34 4.04 -17.01
N SER A 194 14.70 4.26 -18.16
CA SER A 194 13.63 5.27 -18.29
C SER A 194 12.39 4.96 -17.43
N PHE A 195 12.16 3.69 -17.11
CA PHE A 195 11.10 3.32 -16.17
C PHE A 195 11.49 3.69 -14.74
N LEU A 196 12.69 3.29 -14.29
CA LEU A 196 13.17 3.54 -12.94
C LEU A 196 13.36 5.04 -12.68
N GLU A 197 13.88 5.82 -13.63
CA GLU A 197 13.98 7.28 -13.45
C GLU A 197 12.62 7.91 -13.15
N ARG A 198 11.58 7.56 -13.92
CA ARG A 198 10.22 8.06 -13.66
C ARG A 198 9.67 7.53 -12.34
N ALA A 199 9.77 6.23 -12.11
CA ALA A 199 9.21 5.59 -10.92
C ALA A 199 9.86 6.07 -9.61
N LEU A 200 11.16 6.34 -9.63
CA LEU A 200 11.97 6.67 -8.47
C LEU A 200 12.06 8.17 -8.20
N ASN A 201 12.18 8.98 -9.24
CA ASN A 201 12.53 10.40 -9.14
C ASN A 201 11.38 11.34 -9.55
N THR A 202 10.20 10.81 -9.88
CA THR A 202 8.99 11.62 -10.11
C THR A 202 7.77 11.10 -9.33
N THR A 203 6.68 11.87 -9.39
CA THR A 203 5.37 11.51 -8.85
C THR A 203 4.43 10.99 -9.94
N GLU A 204 4.95 10.69 -11.13
CA GLU A 204 4.15 10.14 -12.22
C GLU A 204 3.55 8.78 -11.85
N PRO A 205 2.32 8.47 -12.33
CA PRO A 205 1.71 7.17 -12.12
C PRO A 205 2.54 6.02 -12.73
N LEU A 206 2.56 4.88 -12.04
CA LEU A 206 3.17 3.64 -12.55
C LEU A 206 2.25 2.98 -13.60
N PRO A 207 2.80 2.34 -14.64
CA PRO A 207 2.03 1.68 -15.71
C PRO A 207 1.49 0.30 -15.28
N ILE A 208 0.86 0.23 -14.11
CA ILE A 208 0.43 -1.04 -13.48
C ILE A 208 -0.63 -1.74 -14.31
N ASP A 209 -1.64 -1.01 -14.79
CA ASP A 209 -2.76 -1.59 -15.55
C ASP A 209 -2.29 -2.19 -16.89
N GLU A 210 -1.49 -1.44 -17.65
CA GLU A 210 -0.92 -1.90 -18.92
C GLU A 210 -0.07 -3.17 -18.73
N LEU A 211 0.79 -3.17 -17.70
CA LEU A 211 1.64 -4.32 -17.41
C LEU A 211 0.81 -5.52 -16.95
N LEU A 212 -0.13 -5.38 -16.03
CA LEU A 212 -1.01 -6.47 -15.59
C LEU A 212 -1.83 -7.04 -16.75
N ALA A 213 -2.36 -6.20 -17.64
CA ALA A 213 -3.15 -6.63 -18.79
C ALA A 213 -2.35 -7.54 -19.74
N SER A 214 -1.06 -7.27 -19.90
CA SER A 214 -0.16 -8.13 -20.70
C SER A 214 0.02 -9.53 -20.09
N PHE A 215 -0.19 -9.67 -18.78
CA PHE A 215 -0.17 -10.93 -18.03
C PHE A 215 -1.58 -11.47 -17.76
N GLY A 216 -2.60 -11.01 -18.50
CA GLY A 216 -3.95 -11.55 -18.40
C GLY A 216 -4.69 -11.20 -17.11
N VAL A 217 -4.32 -10.09 -16.46
CA VAL A 217 -4.98 -9.57 -15.27
C VAL A 217 -5.48 -8.16 -15.53
N THR A 218 -6.75 -7.88 -15.30
CA THR A 218 -7.30 -6.53 -15.38
C THR A 218 -7.31 -5.87 -14.02
N LEU A 219 -7.10 -4.54 -13.99
CA LEU A 219 -7.25 -3.70 -12.81
C LEU A 219 -8.47 -2.78 -13.01
N SER A 220 -9.44 -2.81 -12.10
CA SER A 220 -10.58 -1.88 -12.12
C SER A 220 -10.71 -1.09 -10.82
N ALA A 221 -11.08 0.18 -10.94
CA ALA A 221 -11.44 1.01 -9.79
C ALA A 221 -12.92 0.78 -9.44
N GLU A 222 -13.20 0.54 -8.16
CA GLU A 222 -14.55 0.31 -7.65
C GLU A 222 -14.83 1.17 -6.43
N ILE A 223 -16.10 1.56 -6.24
CA ILE A 223 -16.53 2.30 -5.05
C ILE A 223 -16.32 1.43 -3.80
N ALA A 224 -15.65 2.01 -2.80
CA ALA A 224 -15.44 1.40 -1.49
C ALA A 224 -16.76 1.25 -0.70
N ALA A 225 -16.78 0.41 0.33
CA ALA A 225 -17.97 0.25 1.15
C ALA A 225 -18.28 1.55 1.93
N ASP A 226 -17.24 2.15 2.48
CA ASP A 226 -17.25 3.35 3.31
C ASP A 226 -15.82 3.95 3.37
N ASP A 227 -15.64 5.04 4.12
CA ASP A 227 -14.35 5.73 4.26
C ASP A 227 -13.27 4.90 4.98
N ASN A 228 -13.67 3.93 5.81
CA ASN A 228 -12.77 3.09 6.60
C ASN A 228 -12.37 1.81 5.88
N THR A 229 -13.19 1.36 4.93
CA THR A 229 -13.09 0.04 4.31
C THR A 229 -12.89 0.17 2.81
N PHE A 230 -11.62 0.27 2.41
CA PHE A 230 -11.19 0.26 1.02
C PHE A 230 -10.08 -0.76 0.80
N GLY A 231 -9.95 -1.29 -0.42
CA GLY A 231 -8.94 -2.31 -0.73
C GLY A 231 -9.14 -3.04 -2.05
N GLY A 232 -8.64 -4.27 -2.13
CA GLY A 232 -8.63 -5.12 -3.31
C GLY A 232 -9.84 -6.05 -3.46
N LYS A 233 -10.89 -5.84 -2.66
CA LYS A 233 -12.11 -6.66 -2.67
C LYS A 233 -13.32 -5.83 -3.07
N VAL A 234 -14.25 -6.46 -3.77
CA VAL A 234 -15.53 -5.84 -4.12
C VAL A 234 -16.35 -5.65 -2.86
N SER A 235 -16.89 -4.45 -2.69
CA SER A 235 -17.76 -4.11 -1.55
C SER A 235 -19.23 -4.32 -1.93
N PRO A 236 -19.98 -5.20 -1.24
CA PRO A 236 -21.38 -5.46 -1.55
C PRO A 236 -22.32 -4.35 -1.07
N GLN A 237 -21.97 -3.66 0.02
CA GLN A 237 -22.79 -2.62 0.64
C GLN A 237 -22.03 -1.29 0.67
N LYS A 238 -22.32 -0.45 -0.31
CA LYS A 238 -21.69 0.86 -0.53
C LYS A 238 -22.57 1.94 0.10
N LEU A 239 -21.98 2.84 0.88
CA LEU A 239 -22.66 4.05 1.32
C LEU A 239 -22.90 5.00 0.13
N PRO A 240 -24.00 5.78 0.13
CA PRO A 240 -24.33 6.69 -0.97
C PRO A 240 -23.48 7.97 -0.97
N VAL A 241 -22.81 8.26 0.14
CA VAL A 241 -21.97 9.45 0.36
C VAL A 241 -20.69 9.07 1.08
N ALA A 242 -19.67 9.92 0.98
CA ALA A 242 -18.45 9.82 1.77
C ALA A 242 -18.23 11.06 2.64
N LEU A 243 -17.75 10.86 3.86
CA LEU A 243 -17.25 11.93 4.72
C LEU A 243 -15.88 12.40 4.22
N GLY A 244 -15.11 11.52 3.59
CA GLY A 244 -13.75 11.82 3.17
C GLY A 244 -12.78 11.94 4.33
N ALA A 245 -12.99 11.11 5.35
CA ALA A 245 -12.13 11.01 6.51
C ALA A 245 -12.15 9.57 7.04
N LYS A 246 -10.98 9.05 7.43
CA LYS A 246 -10.90 7.81 8.20
C LYS A 246 -11.27 8.13 9.66
N TYR A 247 -12.03 7.27 10.31
CA TYR A 247 -12.46 7.48 11.69
C TYR A 247 -12.51 6.20 12.52
N LYS A 248 -12.34 6.36 13.83
CA LYS A 248 -12.63 5.32 14.82
C LYS A 248 -14.01 5.60 15.42
N ALA A 249 -14.97 4.73 15.12
CA ALA A 249 -16.30 4.83 15.68
C ALA A 249 -16.39 4.20 17.08
N SER A 250 -17.23 4.76 17.93
CA SER A 250 -17.57 4.25 19.27
C SER A 250 -18.94 4.76 19.70
N GLY A 251 -19.42 4.32 20.86
CA GLY A 251 -20.66 4.85 21.46
C GLY A 251 -20.63 6.36 21.74
N ASN A 252 -19.45 6.99 21.75
CA ASN A 252 -19.27 8.41 22.01
C ASN A 252 -19.18 9.27 20.74
N GLY A 253 -19.21 8.68 19.55
CA GLY A 253 -19.04 9.40 18.28
C GLY A 253 -18.00 8.79 17.35
N LEU A 254 -17.69 9.53 16.29
CA LEU A 254 -16.69 9.21 15.28
C LEU A 254 -15.46 10.09 15.50
N GLU A 255 -14.39 9.51 16.05
CA GLU A 255 -13.11 10.20 16.20
C GLU A 255 -12.35 10.14 14.89
N LEU A 256 -12.13 11.29 14.25
CA LEU A 256 -11.44 11.36 12.97
C LEU A 256 -9.95 11.05 13.16
N GLN A 257 -9.41 10.15 12.34
CA GLN A 257 -8.00 9.77 12.35
C GLN A 257 -7.22 10.45 11.23
N VAL A 258 -7.86 10.60 10.07
CA VAL A 258 -7.29 11.21 8.87
C VAL A 258 -8.41 11.98 8.19
N VAL A 259 -8.15 13.22 7.80
CA VAL A 259 -9.05 14.00 6.94
C VAL A 259 -8.36 14.15 5.58
N TYR A 260 -8.97 13.64 4.52
CA TYR A 260 -8.34 13.63 3.19
C TYR A 260 -8.52 14.97 2.49
N ASN A 261 -7.43 15.48 1.91
CA ASN A 261 -7.42 16.78 1.26
C ASN A 261 -8.45 16.85 0.13
N ASP A 262 -9.18 17.97 0.13
CA ASP A 262 -10.23 18.34 -0.83
C ASP A 262 -11.49 17.44 -0.79
N GLU A 263 -11.61 16.57 0.22
CA GLU A 263 -12.84 15.79 0.46
C GLU A 263 -13.80 16.50 1.43
N ALA A 264 -15.03 15.96 1.58
CA ALA A 264 -16.13 16.64 2.26
C ALA A 264 -15.78 17.14 3.68
N ALA A 265 -15.14 16.30 4.49
CA ALA A 265 -14.70 16.68 5.84
C ALA A 265 -13.67 17.82 5.84
N HIS A 266 -12.71 17.79 4.90
CA HIS A 266 -11.72 18.86 4.76
C HIS A 266 -12.39 20.20 4.40
N GLN A 267 -13.31 20.17 3.43
CA GLN A 267 -14.04 21.37 2.99
C GLN A 267 -14.94 21.94 4.09
N ALA A 268 -15.49 21.08 4.95
CA ALA A 268 -16.31 21.47 6.10
C ALA A 268 -15.48 22.06 7.27
N GLY A 269 -14.15 22.00 7.22
CA GLY A 269 -13.26 22.46 8.29
C GLY A 269 -13.07 21.47 9.44
N LEU A 270 -13.47 20.20 9.26
CA LEU A 270 -13.13 19.12 10.17
C LEU A 270 -11.64 18.80 10.10
N SER A 271 -11.09 18.35 11.22
CA SER A 271 -9.68 17.98 11.37
C SER A 271 -9.57 16.62 12.03
N ALA A 272 -8.39 15.98 11.90
CA ALA A 272 -8.13 14.80 12.70
C ALA A 272 -8.26 15.13 14.19
N PHE A 273 -8.61 14.10 14.97
CA PHE A 273 -8.93 14.15 16.39
C PHE A 273 -10.22 14.91 16.74
N ASP A 274 -10.90 15.53 15.77
CA ASP A 274 -12.28 15.95 15.98
C ASP A 274 -13.16 14.72 16.20
N ARG A 275 -14.12 14.83 17.12
CA ARG A 275 -15.11 13.77 17.37
C ARG A 275 -16.47 14.22 16.90
N ILE A 276 -16.92 13.71 15.76
CA ILE A 276 -18.28 13.93 15.26
C ILE A 276 -19.25 13.20 16.20
N ILE A 277 -20.21 13.94 16.76
CA ILE A 277 -21.22 13.42 17.68
C ILE A 277 -22.61 13.36 17.03
N ALA A 278 -22.88 14.23 16.04
CA ALA A 278 -24.13 14.21 15.31
C ALA A 278 -23.96 14.68 13.86
N ILE A 279 -24.74 14.11 12.96
CA ILE A 279 -24.88 14.52 11.56
C ILE A 279 -26.36 14.75 11.32
N ASP A 280 -26.70 15.95 10.82
CA ASP A 280 -28.08 16.41 10.64
C ASP A 280 -28.94 16.21 11.89
N TYR A 281 -28.38 16.61 13.04
CA TYR A 281 -29.00 16.51 14.38
C TYR A 281 -29.27 15.08 14.87
N LEU A 282 -28.83 14.05 14.14
CA LEU A 282 -28.91 12.65 14.54
C LEU A 282 -27.58 12.19 15.15
N GLN A 283 -27.65 11.52 16.30
CA GLN A 283 -26.46 10.98 16.94
C GLN A 283 -25.78 9.93 16.05
N VAL A 284 -24.46 10.07 15.86
CA VAL A 284 -23.65 9.09 15.15
C VAL A 284 -22.74 8.33 16.10
N THR A 285 -22.74 7.00 15.98
CA THR A 285 -21.91 6.07 16.76
C THR A 285 -21.40 4.94 15.87
N ASP A 286 -20.67 3.98 16.44
CA ASP A 286 -20.32 2.72 15.80
C ASP A 286 -21.54 1.91 15.33
N THR A 287 -22.69 2.05 15.98
CA THR A 287 -23.91 1.32 15.62
C THR A 287 -24.83 2.08 14.67
N THR A 288 -24.79 3.42 14.65
CA THR A 288 -25.74 4.23 13.85
C THR A 288 -25.15 4.86 12.60
N VAL A 289 -23.81 4.96 12.47
CA VAL A 289 -23.16 5.71 11.38
C VAL A 289 -23.63 5.30 9.99
N ARG A 290 -23.79 4.00 9.71
CA ARG A 290 -24.25 3.51 8.42
C ARG A 290 -25.67 3.95 8.11
N GLU A 291 -26.61 3.71 9.04
CA GLU A 291 -28.02 4.08 8.88
C GLU A 291 -28.18 5.59 8.67
N VAL A 292 -27.37 6.40 9.37
CA VAL A 292 -27.38 7.86 9.21
C VAL A 292 -26.87 8.26 7.82
N LEU A 293 -25.72 7.74 7.40
CA LEU A 293 -25.13 8.10 6.10
C LEU A 293 -25.95 7.61 4.89
N GLU A 294 -26.72 6.52 5.03
CA GLU A 294 -27.61 5.99 3.98
C GLU A 294 -28.77 6.92 3.63
N ARG A 295 -29.08 7.91 4.49
CA ARG A 295 -30.18 8.88 4.28
C ARG A 295 -29.81 10.00 3.31
N PHE A 296 -28.54 10.20 3.04
CA PHE A 296 -28.04 11.37 2.31
C PHE A 296 -27.66 11.04 0.86
N LYS A 297 -27.54 12.09 0.06
CA LYS A 297 -27.08 12.02 -1.33
C LYS A 297 -25.88 12.95 -1.53
N PRO A 298 -25.05 12.70 -2.56
CA PRO A 298 -24.01 13.66 -2.95
C PRO A 298 -24.61 15.05 -3.18
N GLU A 299 -23.82 16.08 -2.90
CA GLU A 299 -24.17 17.51 -3.00
C GLU A 299 -25.22 17.99 -1.98
N GLN A 300 -25.72 17.11 -1.12
CA GLN A 300 -26.55 17.51 0.02
C GLN A 300 -25.68 18.14 1.12
N THR A 301 -26.09 19.32 1.58
CA THR A 301 -25.46 20.00 2.71
C THR A 301 -26.21 19.68 4.00
N VAL A 302 -25.48 19.34 5.05
CA VAL A 302 -26.00 19.00 6.38
C VAL A 302 -25.24 19.71 7.48
N THR A 303 -25.86 19.86 8.65
CA THR A 303 -25.18 20.34 9.85
C THR A 303 -24.44 19.19 10.54
N VAL A 304 -23.15 19.36 10.80
CA VAL A 304 -22.31 18.42 11.55
C VAL A 304 -21.93 19.04 12.88
N HIS A 305 -22.18 18.30 13.96
CA HIS A 305 -21.72 18.66 15.29
C HIS A 305 -20.52 17.80 15.66
N ALA A 306 -19.40 18.46 15.99
CA ALA A 306 -18.17 17.77 16.36
C ALA A 306 -17.49 18.48 17.52
N PHE A 307 -16.86 17.72 18.41
CA PHE A 307 -15.97 18.30 19.41
C PHE A 307 -14.56 18.41 18.84
N ARG A 308 -13.97 19.60 18.95
CA ARG A 308 -12.52 19.79 18.83
C ARG A 308 -11.98 20.09 20.21
N ARG A 309 -11.25 19.14 20.78
CA ARG A 309 -10.93 19.16 22.22
C ARG A 309 -12.23 19.26 23.04
N ASP A 310 -12.45 20.36 23.74
CA ASP A 310 -13.61 20.67 24.57
C ASP A 310 -14.59 21.67 23.91
N GLU A 311 -14.29 22.15 22.71
CA GLU A 311 -15.12 23.10 21.97
C GLU A 311 -16.11 22.35 21.07
N LEU A 312 -17.41 22.64 21.22
CA LEU A 312 -18.43 22.14 20.30
C LEU A 312 -18.46 23.00 19.04
N LEU A 313 -18.15 22.39 17.92
CA LEU A 313 -18.27 22.97 16.59
C LEU A 313 -19.62 22.62 15.99
N GLN A 314 -20.22 23.58 15.29
CA GLN A 314 -21.33 23.39 14.39
C GLN A 314 -20.86 23.79 12.99
N LEU A 315 -20.74 22.83 12.09
CA LEU A 315 -20.16 22.99 10.76
C LEU A 315 -21.19 22.63 9.69
N GLU A 316 -21.08 23.23 8.51
CA GLU A 316 -21.82 22.80 7.32
C GLU A 316 -20.94 21.87 6.50
N LEU A 317 -21.43 20.66 6.23
CA LEU A 317 -20.75 19.67 5.40
C LEU A 317 -21.59 19.39 4.17
N CYS A 318 -21.02 19.61 3.00
CA CYS A 318 -21.58 19.18 1.72
C CYS A 318 -21.02 17.81 1.35
N PHE A 319 -21.87 16.79 1.29
CA PHE A 319 -21.45 15.43 0.98
C PHE A 319 -20.91 15.31 -0.43
N GLN A 320 -19.82 14.57 -0.59
CA GLN A 320 -19.31 14.17 -1.90
C GLN A 320 -19.76 12.76 -2.26
N ALA A 321 -19.77 12.47 -3.56
CA ALA A 321 -19.94 11.11 -4.04
C ALA A 321 -18.79 10.22 -3.54
N PRO A 322 -19.07 8.96 -3.14
CA PRO A 322 -18.04 8.06 -2.68
C PRO A 322 -17.06 7.74 -3.82
N LYS A 323 -15.77 7.80 -3.50
CA LYS A 323 -14.71 7.60 -4.50
C LYS A 323 -14.52 6.11 -4.82
N ALA A 324 -14.11 5.85 -6.06
CA ALA A 324 -13.68 4.53 -6.51
C ALA A 324 -12.30 4.18 -5.94
N ASN A 325 -12.20 3.98 -4.62
CA ASN A 325 -10.95 3.74 -3.91
C ASN A 325 -10.55 2.26 -3.87
N ASN A 326 -11.45 1.33 -4.18
CA ASN A 326 -11.08 -0.07 -4.31
C ASN A 326 -10.34 -0.31 -5.62
N ARG A 327 -9.46 -1.31 -5.62
CA ARG A 327 -8.61 -1.69 -6.76
C ARG A 327 -8.73 -3.18 -6.98
N ILE A 328 -9.64 -3.58 -7.86
CA ILE A 328 -9.99 -4.98 -8.04
C ILE A 328 -9.16 -5.57 -9.17
N LEU A 329 -8.42 -6.63 -8.87
CA LEU A 329 -7.68 -7.37 -9.85
C LEU A 329 -8.39 -8.67 -10.18
N LYS A 330 -8.54 -8.98 -11.47
CA LYS A 330 -9.18 -10.21 -11.94
C LYS A 330 -8.36 -10.84 -13.06
N VAL A 331 -8.20 -12.16 -12.99
CA VAL A 331 -7.66 -12.93 -14.12
C VAL A 331 -8.71 -12.95 -15.22
N THR A 332 -8.35 -12.45 -16.40
CA THR A 332 -9.18 -12.45 -17.61
C THR A 332 -8.63 -13.38 -18.68
N ASP A 333 -7.33 -13.69 -18.64
CA ASP A 333 -6.67 -14.67 -19.51
C ASP A 333 -5.78 -15.57 -18.65
N ALA A 334 -6.29 -16.76 -18.32
CA ALA A 334 -5.56 -17.73 -17.50
C ALA A 334 -4.28 -18.24 -18.18
N GLY A 335 -4.23 -18.28 -19.51
CA GLY A 335 -3.05 -18.73 -20.25
C GLY A 335 -1.88 -17.77 -20.06
N LYS A 336 -2.15 -16.46 -20.18
CA LYS A 336 -1.16 -15.42 -19.87
C LYS A 336 -0.85 -15.34 -18.38
N ALA A 337 -1.85 -15.41 -17.53
CA ALA A 337 -1.67 -15.27 -16.08
C ALA A 337 -0.80 -16.38 -15.48
N LYS A 338 -0.82 -17.60 -16.04
CA LYS A 338 0.06 -18.71 -15.63
C LYS A 338 1.57 -18.41 -15.76
N THR A 339 1.95 -17.40 -16.52
CA THR A 339 3.36 -16.99 -16.69
C THR A 339 3.90 -16.17 -15.51
N TRP A 340 3.01 -15.73 -14.61
CA TRP A 340 3.33 -14.94 -13.43
C TRP A 340 2.70 -15.53 -12.16
N LEU A 341 1.41 -15.88 -12.21
CA LEU A 341 0.66 -16.44 -11.10
C LEU A 341 0.65 -17.97 -11.14
N ARG A 342 0.62 -18.57 -9.94
CA ARG A 342 0.37 -19.99 -9.76
C ARG A 342 -1.13 -20.27 -9.90
N ILE A 343 -1.56 -20.58 -11.13
CA ILE A 343 -2.94 -20.95 -11.46
C ILE A 343 -2.94 -22.38 -11.97
N THR A 344 -3.71 -23.25 -11.32
CA THR A 344 -3.92 -24.65 -11.75
C THR A 344 -4.71 -24.71 -13.05
#